data_AF-A0A662BSL6-F1
#
_entry.id   AF-A0A662BSL6-F1
#
_cell.length_a   1.000
_cell.length_b   1.000
_cell.length_c   1.000
_cell.angle_alpha   90.00
_cell.angle_beta   90.00
_cell.angle_gamma   90.00
#
_symmetry.space_group_name_H-M   'P 1'
#
loop_
_entity.id
_entity.type
_entity.pdbx_description
1 polymer ?
#
loop_
_entity_poly.entity_id
_entity_poly.type
_entity_poly.pdbx_seq_one_letter_code
_entity_poly.pdbx_strand_id
1 'polypeptide(L)'
;MDESLWYKKIEKKIIEENEKLYKNDFKFYQVESFLKIAKKVDQFAPNCENCNGSKTISEELAENLFEYLKGDVNSRRKYENKLETMNKHLRKEHSIYPKQYFISLYSFFGVAGGLLSGVLIAYMTIPGFMKQSLLFGFVAGLIIGRIWGKIKDNKLIKAEKVL
;
A
#
# COMPACT_ATOMS: atom_id res chain seq x y z
N MET A 1 -15.34 12.57 -13.98
CA MET A 1 -14.08 13.32 -14.13
C MET A 1 -13.43 12.80 -15.39
N ASP A 2 -13.29 13.63 -16.41
CA ASP A 2 -12.66 13.21 -17.66
C ASP A 2 -11.18 12.91 -17.39
N GLU A 3 -10.72 11.74 -17.81
CA GLU A 3 -9.33 11.33 -17.55
C GLU A 3 -8.38 12.15 -18.43
N SER A 4 -7.32 12.69 -17.82
CA SER A 4 -6.40 13.56 -18.54
C SER A 4 -5.70 12.79 -19.67
N LEU A 5 -5.32 13.53 -20.71
CA LEU A 5 -4.57 12.99 -21.83
C LEU A 5 -3.25 12.35 -21.38
N TRP A 6 -2.63 12.89 -20.32
CA TRP A 6 -1.40 12.37 -19.75
C TRP A 6 -1.62 10.99 -19.11
N TYR A 7 -2.65 10.84 -18.28
CA TYR A 7 -2.95 9.56 -17.65
C TYR A 7 -3.29 8.48 -18.68
N LYS A 8 -4.11 8.81 -19.70
CA LYS A 8 -4.45 7.87 -20.78
C LYS A 8 -3.21 7.39 -21.55
N LYS A 9 -2.21 8.27 -21.74
CA LYS A 9 -0.93 7.91 -22.37
C LYS A 9 -0.14 6.92 -21.51
N ILE A 10 -0.05 7.15 -20.21
CA ILE A 10 0.62 6.23 -19.27
C ILE A 10 -0.09 4.88 -19.25
N GLU A 11 -1.41 4.88 -19.11
CA GLU A 11 -2.22 3.66 -19.04
C GLU A 11 -2.05 2.81 -20.30
N LYS A 12 -2.15 3.43 -21.48
CA LYS A 12 -1.92 2.74 -22.75
C LYS A 12 -0.53 2.11 -22.80
N LYS A 13 0.51 2.84 -22.39
CA LYS A 13 1.89 2.36 -22.44
C LYS A 13 2.14 1.19 -21.49
N ILE A 14 1.56 1.25 -20.29
CA ILE A 14 1.61 0.15 -19.32
C ILE A 14 0.89 -1.09 -19.86
N ILE A 15 -0.26 -0.92 -20.53
CA ILE A 15 -1.00 -2.03 -21.14
C ILE A 15 -0.15 -2.67 -22.25
N GLU A 16 0.43 -1.88 -23.15
CA GLU A 16 1.31 -2.35 -24.23
C GLU A 16 2.54 -3.10 -23.70
N GLU A 17 3.21 -2.55 -22.67
CA GLU A 17 4.34 -3.23 -22.03
C GLU A 17 3.91 -4.50 -21.27
N ASN A 18 2.70 -4.51 -20.73
CA ASN A 18 2.16 -5.66 -20.01
C ASN A 18 1.80 -6.82 -20.94
N GLU A 19 1.50 -6.59 -22.22
CA GLU A 19 1.32 -7.68 -23.19
C GLU A 19 2.59 -8.53 -23.36
N LYS A 20 3.76 -7.95 -23.06
CA LYS A 20 5.05 -8.65 -23.05
C LYS A 20 5.28 -9.47 -21.77
N LEU A 21 4.48 -9.24 -20.72
CA LEU A 21 4.60 -9.89 -19.42
C LEU A 21 3.64 -11.08 -19.29
N TYR A 22 3.96 -12.02 -18.40
CA TYR A 22 2.98 -13.06 -18.07
C TYR A 22 1.86 -12.46 -17.22
N LYS A 23 0.62 -12.94 -17.38
CA LYS A 23 -0.55 -12.44 -16.62
C LYS A 23 -0.34 -12.39 -15.10
N ASN A 24 0.45 -13.31 -14.55
CA ASN A 24 0.76 -13.36 -13.12
C ASN A 24 1.72 -12.24 -12.67
N ASP A 25 2.58 -11.75 -13.55
CA ASP A 25 3.54 -10.67 -13.26
C ASP A 25 2.81 -9.36 -12.96
N PHE A 26 1.73 -9.06 -13.68
CA PHE A 26 0.93 -7.84 -13.48
C PHE A 26 0.43 -7.70 -12.03
N LYS A 27 -0.04 -8.81 -11.46
CA LYS A 27 -0.52 -8.86 -10.07
C LYS A 27 0.64 -8.91 -9.09
N PHE A 28 1.66 -9.72 -9.38
CA PHE A 28 2.81 -9.90 -8.50
C PHE A 28 3.60 -8.59 -8.28
N TYR A 29 3.85 -7.85 -9.37
CA TYR A 29 4.57 -6.57 -9.34
C TYR A 29 3.66 -5.36 -9.13
N GLN A 30 2.40 -5.59 -8.74
CA GLN A 30 1.45 -4.54 -8.37
C GLN A 30 1.32 -3.43 -9.44
N VAL A 31 1.33 -3.79 -10.72
CA VAL A 31 1.22 -2.84 -11.84
C VAL A 31 -0.12 -2.10 -11.79
N GLU A 32 -1.17 -2.76 -11.28
CA GLU A 32 -2.45 -2.10 -10.99
C GLU A 32 -2.31 -0.97 -9.95
N SER A 33 -1.48 -1.14 -8.92
CA SER A 33 -1.19 -0.09 -7.94
C SER A 33 -0.45 1.07 -8.58
N PHE A 34 0.46 0.80 -9.53
CA PHE A 34 1.15 1.85 -10.28
C PHE A 34 0.16 2.72 -11.06
N LEU A 35 -0.81 2.13 -11.77
CA LEU A 35 -1.85 2.88 -12.47
C LEU A 35 -2.63 3.81 -11.53
N LYS A 36 -3.01 3.31 -10.35
CA LYS A 36 -3.75 4.12 -9.36
C LYS A 36 -2.90 5.25 -8.79
N ILE A 37 -1.61 5.01 -8.55
CA ILE A 37 -0.65 6.04 -8.15
C ILE A 37 -0.55 7.10 -9.25
N ALA A 38 -0.33 6.70 -10.51
CA ALA A 38 -0.21 7.62 -11.65
C ALA A 38 -1.48 8.49 -11.80
N LYS A 39 -2.68 7.89 -11.65
CA LYS A 39 -3.94 8.62 -11.66
C LYS A 39 -4.02 9.70 -10.58
N LYS A 40 -3.63 9.37 -9.34
CA LYS A 40 -3.63 10.33 -8.23
C LYS A 40 -2.55 11.41 -8.39
N VAL A 41 -1.35 11.02 -8.84
CA VAL A 41 -0.26 11.95 -9.17
C VAL A 41 -0.74 12.98 -10.20
N ASP A 42 -1.42 12.53 -11.25
CA ASP A 42 -1.97 13.42 -12.27
C ASP A 42 -3.02 14.39 -11.72
N GLN A 43 -3.90 13.91 -10.85
CA GLN A 43 -4.92 14.74 -10.20
C GLN A 43 -4.31 15.86 -9.34
N PHE A 44 -3.20 15.60 -8.65
CA PHE A 44 -2.55 16.57 -7.76
C PHE A 44 -1.45 17.40 -8.41
N ALA A 45 -0.92 16.99 -9.56
CA ALA A 45 0.18 17.65 -10.26
C ALA A 45 -0.04 19.16 -10.52
N PRO A 46 -1.24 19.66 -10.88
CA PRO A 46 -1.45 21.09 -11.10
C PRO A 46 -1.15 21.97 -9.87
N ASN A 47 -1.25 21.39 -8.67
CA ASN A 47 -1.15 22.11 -7.40
C ASN A 47 -0.01 21.59 -6.49
N CYS A 48 0.81 20.65 -6.97
CA CYS A 48 1.87 20.03 -6.20
C CYS A 48 3.08 19.73 -7.07
N GLU A 49 4.17 20.45 -6.81
CA GLU A 49 5.42 20.35 -7.58
C GLU A 49 6.02 18.93 -7.55
N ASN A 50 5.95 18.25 -6.40
CA ASN A 50 6.46 16.89 -6.27
C ASN A 50 5.59 15.87 -7.03
N CYS A 51 4.27 16.05 -7.05
CA CYS A 51 3.40 15.28 -7.96
C CYS A 51 3.72 15.58 -9.43
N ASN A 52 3.98 16.84 -9.77
CA ASN A 52 4.36 17.20 -11.13
C ASN A 52 5.69 16.55 -11.55
N GLY A 53 6.72 16.57 -10.69
CA GLY A 53 7.98 15.86 -10.93
C GLY A 53 7.81 14.33 -10.99
N SER A 54 6.88 13.77 -10.22
CA SER A 54 6.54 12.34 -10.25
C SER A 54 5.91 11.91 -11.57
N LYS A 55 5.41 12.83 -12.41
CA LYS A 55 4.95 12.50 -13.77
C LYS A 55 6.09 11.99 -14.65
N THR A 56 7.23 12.67 -14.64
CA THR A 56 8.42 12.23 -15.41
C THR A 56 8.91 10.85 -14.94
N ILE A 57 8.90 10.61 -13.63
CA ILE A 57 9.25 9.29 -13.07
C ILE A 57 8.24 8.23 -13.54
N SER A 58 6.95 8.56 -13.56
CA SER A 58 5.91 7.64 -14.02
C SER A 58 6.03 7.33 -15.52
N GLU A 59 6.37 8.32 -16.34
CA GLU A 59 6.62 8.12 -17.77
C GLU A 59 7.79 7.18 -18.01
N GLU A 60 8.91 7.38 -17.32
CA GLU A 60 10.10 6.53 -17.41
C GLU A 60 9.84 5.10 -16.92
N LEU A 61 9.07 4.94 -15.84
CA LEU A 61 8.64 3.61 -15.37
C LEU A 61 7.70 2.91 -16.34
N ALA A 62 6.75 3.64 -16.95
CA ALA A 62 5.83 3.10 -17.93
C ALA A 62 6.53 2.72 -19.24
N GLU A 63 7.55 3.48 -19.63
CA GLU A 63 8.36 3.22 -20.82
C GLU A 63 9.20 1.96 -20.73
N ASN A 64 9.77 1.72 -19.55
CA ASN A 64 10.72 0.64 -19.35
C ASN A 64 10.15 -0.44 -18.42
N LEU A 65 8.82 -0.57 -18.38
CA LEU A 65 8.14 -1.45 -17.42
C LEU A 65 8.59 -2.90 -17.58
N PHE A 66 8.67 -3.40 -18.81
CA PHE A 66 9.15 -4.76 -19.07
C PHE A 66 10.58 -4.97 -18.55
N GLU A 67 11.49 -4.02 -18.81
CA GLU A 67 12.88 -4.09 -18.37
C GLU A 67 13.00 -4.03 -16.84
N TYR A 68 12.19 -3.20 -16.19
CA TYR A 68 12.15 -3.11 -14.73
C TYR A 68 11.69 -4.43 -14.09
N LEU A 69 10.70 -5.09 -14.67
CA LEU A 69 10.07 -6.28 -14.08
C LEU A 69 10.76 -7.60 -14.48
N LYS A 70 11.32 -7.69 -15.70
CA LYS A 70 12.06 -8.86 -16.19
C LYS A 70 13.57 -8.73 -16.07
N GLY A 71 14.08 -7.54 -15.74
CA GLY A 71 15.47 -7.32 -15.43
C GLY A 71 15.92 -8.03 -14.15
N ASP A 72 17.11 -7.63 -13.70
CA ASP A 72 17.72 -8.15 -12.49
C ASP A 72 16.97 -7.70 -11.21
N VAL A 73 17.41 -8.23 -10.08
CA VAL A 73 16.82 -7.89 -8.76
C VAL A 73 16.94 -6.39 -8.47
N ASN A 74 18.00 -5.73 -8.95
CA ASN A 74 18.21 -4.31 -8.72
C ASN A 74 17.20 -3.45 -9.49
N SER A 75 16.90 -3.80 -10.74
CA SER A 75 15.86 -3.14 -11.53
C SER A 75 14.50 -3.25 -10.86
N ARG A 76 14.10 -4.45 -10.42
CA ARG A 76 12.82 -4.64 -9.70
C ARG A 76 12.76 -3.81 -8.44
N ARG A 77 13.85 -3.79 -7.67
CA ARG A 77 13.96 -2.98 -6.45
C ARG A 77 13.89 -1.48 -6.74
N LYS A 78 14.47 -1.00 -7.84
CA LYS A 78 14.35 0.40 -8.28
C LYS A 78 12.90 0.77 -8.59
N TYR A 79 12.18 -0.09 -9.30
CA TYR A 79 10.74 0.08 -9.56
C TYR A 79 9.94 0.17 -8.26
N GLU A 80 10.12 -0.79 -7.35
CA GLU A 80 9.44 -0.79 -6.04
C GLU A 80 9.77 0.46 -5.22
N ASN A 81 11.03 0.88 -5.18
CA ASN A 81 11.46 2.08 -4.45
C ASN A 81 10.83 3.36 -5.03
N LYS A 82 10.73 3.48 -6.35
CA LYS A 82 10.10 4.64 -7.00
C LYS A 82 8.60 4.68 -6.69
N LEU A 83 7.91 3.54 -6.80
CA LEU A 83 6.50 3.44 -6.39
C LEU A 83 6.30 3.79 -4.92
N GLU A 84 7.12 3.25 -4.03
CA GLU A 84 6.99 3.52 -2.59
C GLU A 84 7.29 4.98 -2.25
N THR A 85 8.19 5.63 -2.99
CA THR A 85 8.48 7.07 -2.83
C THR A 85 7.26 7.91 -3.21
N MET A 86 6.64 7.64 -4.37
CA MET A 86 5.40 8.31 -4.78
C MET A 86 4.26 8.06 -3.80
N ASN A 87 4.09 6.81 -3.35
CA ASN A 87 3.07 6.44 -2.38
C ASN A 87 3.28 7.13 -1.03
N LYS A 88 4.53 7.21 -0.54
CA LYS A 88 4.87 7.96 0.69
C LYS A 88 4.51 9.43 0.56
N HIS A 89 4.79 10.05 -0.58
CA HIS A 89 4.42 11.44 -0.83
C HIS A 89 2.91 11.64 -0.83
N LEU A 90 2.17 10.83 -1.61
CA LEU A 90 0.71 10.85 -1.64
C LEU A 90 0.08 10.65 -0.25
N ARG A 91 0.69 9.80 0.58
CA ARG A 91 0.24 9.58 1.96
C ARG A 91 0.50 10.77 2.87
N LYS A 92 1.68 11.38 2.78
CA LYS A 92 2.08 12.47 3.68
C LYS A 92 1.42 13.79 3.32
N GLU A 93 1.46 14.16 2.04
CA GLU A 93 1.02 15.49 1.58
C GLU A 93 -0.46 15.50 1.18
N HIS A 94 -0.97 14.39 0.62
CA HIS A 94 -2.32 14.34 0.07
C HIS A 94 -3.29 13.46 0.89
N SER A 95 -2.82 12.87 2.00
CA SER A 95 -3.61 11.95 2.83
C SER A 95 -4.26 10.82 2.03
N ILE A 96 -3.58 10.33 0.99
CA ILE A 96 -4.00 9.18 0.19
C ILE A 96 -3.28 7.94 0.69
N TYR A 97 -4.04 6.92 1.09
CA TYR A 97 -3.49 5.72 1.72
C TYR A 97 -3.61 4.50 0.81
N PRO A 98 -2.65 3.56 0.85
CA PRO A 98 -2.83 2.28 0.18
C PRO A 98 -4.00 1.51 0.81
N LYS A 99 -4.66 0.66 0.01
CA LYS A 99 -5.73 -0.20 0.50
C LYS A 99 -5.25 -1.05 1.67
N GLN A 100 -6.10 -1.22 2.68
CA GLN A 100 -5.82 -2.02 3.89
C GLN A 100 -4.70 -1.48 4.81
N TYR A 101 -4.27 -0.22 4.62
CA TYR A 101 -3.23 0.38 5.45
C TYR A 101 -3.57 0.36 6.94
N PHE A 102 -4.78 0.83 7.33
CA PHE A 102 -5.14 0.89 8.74
C PHE A 102 -5.54 -0.48 9.30
N ILE A 103 -6.05 -1.40 8.48
CA ILE A 103 -6.19 -2.82 8.86
C ILE A 103 -4.85 -3.38 9.31
N SER A 104 -3.80 -3.23 8.49
CA SER A 104 -2.47 -3.75 8.83
C SER A 104 -1.90 -3.07 10.08
N LEU A 105 -1.95 -1.74 10.11
CA LEU A 105 -1.39 -0.93 11.20
C LEU A 105 -2.06 -1.23 12.55
N TYR A 106 -3.39 -1.24 12.62
CA TYR A 106 -4.10 -1.53 13.86
C TYR A 106 -4.07 -3.01 14.23
N SER A 107 -3.93 -3.93 13.27
CA SER A 107 -3.67 -5.34 13.60
C SER A 107 -2.31 -5.50 14.29
N PHE A 108 -1.27 -4.82 13.82
CA PHE A 108 0.05 -4.83 14.46
C PHE A 108 -0.01 -4.29 15.90
N PHE A 109 -0.59 -3.10 16.09
CA PHE A 109 -0.73 -2.52 17.43
C PHE A 109 -1.68 -3.31 18.33
N GLY A 110 -2.74 -3.88 17.76
CA GLY A 110 -3.67 -4.74 18.48
C GLY A 110 -2.98 -6.00 18.99
N VAL A 111 -2.19 -6.68 18.16
CA VAL A 111 -1.38 -7.84 18.56
C VAL A 111 -0.35 -7.44 19.60
N ALA A 112 0.39 -6.34 19.40
CA ALA A 112 1.39 -5.88 20.37
C ALA A 112 0.75 -5.57 21.74
N GLY A 113 -0.36 -4.84 21.76
CA GLY A 113 -1.13 -4.54 22.97
C GLY A 113 -1.73 -5.78 23.61
N GLY A 114 -2.24 -6.72 22.81
CA GLY A 114 -2.80 -7.99 23.27
C GLY A 114 -1.77 -8.92 23.88
N LEU A 115 -0.55 -8.96 23.33
CA LEU A 115 0.56 -9.71 23.92
C LEU A 115 1.00 -9.09 25.25
N LEU A 116 1.13 -7.76 25.31
CA LEU A 116 1.48 -7.06 26.55
C LEU A 116 0.44 -7.28 27.65
N SER A 117 -0.85 -7.20 27.32
CA SER A 117 -1.92 -7.51 28.28
C SER A 117 -1.93 -8.99 28.67
N GLY A 118 -1.66 -9.90 27.73
CA GLY A 118 -1.52 -11.33 28.00
C GLY A 118 -0.39 -11.64 28.99
N VAL A 119 0.78 -10.98 28.86
CA VAL A 119 1.88 -11.08 29.83
C VAL A 119 1.47 -10.55 31.20
N LEU A 120 0.83 -9.38 31.24
CA LEU A 120 0.40 -8.76 32.50
C LEU A 120 -0.60 -9.64 33.26
N ILE A 121 -1.59 -10.19 32.54
CA ILE A 121 -2.55 -11.13 33.10
C ILE A 121 -1.84 -12.40 33.56
N ALA A 122 -0.95 -12.98 32.74
CA ALA A 122 -0.22 -14.19 33.09
C ALA A 122 0.63 -14.02 34.37
N TYR A 123 1.21 -12.83 34.57
CA TYR A 123 1.99 -12.51 35.76
C TYR A 123 1.11 -12.37 37.01
N MET A 124 -0.12 -11.86 36.87
CA MET A 124 -1.09 -11.74 37.97
C MET A 124 -1.86 -13.05 38.27
N THR A 125 -1.88 -14.00 37.35
CA THR A 125 -2.63 -15.27 37.48
C THR A 125 -1.71 -16.43 37.87
N ILE A 126 -2.31 -17.60 38.11
CA ILE A 126 -1.66 -18.84 38.58
C ILE A 126 -0.44 -19.23 37.69
N PRO A 127 0.69 -19.68 38.29
CA PRO A 127 1.85 -20.17 37.54
C PRO A 127 1.44 -21.31 36.59
N GLY A 128 1.75 -21.15 35.31
CA GLY A 128 1.44 -22.13 34.25
C GLY A 128 0.44 -21.65 33.19
N PHE A 129 -0.29 -20.55 33.44
CA PHE A 129 -1.27 -20.00 32.48
C PHE A 129 -0.68 -19.04 31.43
N MET A 130 0.65 -18.90 31.38
CA MET A 130 1.33 -17.92 30.53
C MET A 130 1.09 -18.15 29.03
N LYS A 131 1.14 -19.42 28.59
CA LYS A 131 0.95 -19.76 27.17
C LYS A 131 -0.48 -19.46 26.72
N GLN A 132 -1.47 -19.82 27.52
CA GLN A 132 -2.89 -19.60 27.22
C GLN A 132 -3.20 -18.10 27.20
N SER A 133 -2.75 -17.35 28.21
CA SER A 133 -2.97 -15.90 28.29
C SER A 133 -2.38 -15.14 27.09
N LEU A 134 -1.16 -15.51 26.66
CA LEU A 134 -0.53 -14.95 25.47
C LEU A 134 -1.32 -15.26 24.20
N LEU A 135 -1.79 -16.50 24.03
CA LEU A 135 -2.60 -16.89 22.87
C LEU A 135 -3.93 -16.13 22.82
N PHE A 136 -4.62 -16.02 23.96
CA PHE A 136 -5.86 -15.24 24.05
C PHE A 136 -5.61 -13.76 23.77
N GLY A 137 -4.55 -13.20 24.34
CA GLY A 137 -4.12 -11.82 24.09
C GLY A 137 -3.81 -11.54 22.62
N PHE A 138 -3.07 -12.44 21.96
CA PHE A 138 -2.76 -12.35 20.54
C PHE A 138 -4.03 -12.35 19.68
N VAL A 139 -4.92 -13.34 19.90
CA VAL A 139 -6.15 -13.49 19.11
C VAL A 139 -7.10 -12.31 19.35
N ALA A 140 -7.34 -11.93 20.60
CA ALA A 140 -8.19 -10.80 20.95
C ALA A 140 -7.65 -9.49 20.37
N GLY A 141 -6.34 -9.25 20.52
CA GLY A 141 -5.64 -8.10 19.96
C GLY A 141 -5.76 -8.02 18.44
N LEU A 142 -5.56 -9.15 17.75
CA LEU A 142 -5.69 -9.23 16.30
C LEU A 142 -7.12 -8.94 15.84
N ILE A 143 -8.13 -9.50 16.51
CA ILE A 143 -9.54 -9.29 16.17
C ILE A 143 -9.92 -7.81 16.34
N ILE A 144 -9.61 -7.23 17.51
CA ILE A 144 -9.93 -5.82 17.82
C ILE A 144 -9.21 -4.90 16.81
N GLY A 145 -7.92 -5.12 16.59
CA GLY A 145 -7.12 -4.35 15.63
C GLY A 145 -7.69 -4.40 14.22
N ARG A 146 -8.10 -5.59 13.76
CA ARG A 146 -8.68 -5.78 12.42
C ARG A 146 -10.05 -5.11 12.27
N ILE A 147 -10.90 -5.15 13.29
CA ILE A 147 -12.22 -4.49 13.28
C ILE A 147 -12.04 -2.98 13.17
N TRP A 148 -11.23 -2.39 14.06
CA TRP A 148 -10.98 -0.95 14.05
C TRP A 148 -10.31 -0.47 12.77
N GLY A 149 -9.36 -1.26 12.25
CA GLY A 149 -8.70 -0.96 10.99
C GLY A 149 -9.66 -0.96 9.82
N LYS A 150 -10.56 -1.95 9.76
CA LYS A 150 -11.58 -2.05 8.71
C LYS A 150 -12.55 -0.89 8.74
N ILE A 151 -12.96 -0.43 9.92
CA ILE A 151 -13.84 0.75 10.04
C ILE A 151 -13.15 1.99 9.47
N LYS A 152 -11.87 2.20 9.79
CA LYS A 152 -11.12 3.37 9.31
C LYS A 152 -10.84 3.30 7.80
N ASP A 153 -10.42 2.16 7.29
CA ASP A 153 -10.20 1.97 5.86
C ASP A 153 -11.51 2.16 5.07
N ASN A 154 -12.64 1.64 5.57
CA ASN A 154 -13.94 1.86 4.92
C ASN A 154 -14.33 3.34 4.86
N LYS A 155 -13.98 4.15 5.87
CA LYS A 155 -14.20 5.60 5.83
C LYS A 155 -13.35 6.27 4.75
N LEU A 156 -12.11 5.83 4.56
CA LEU A 156 -11.21 6.37 3.53
C LEU A 156 -11.63 5.95 2.12
N ILE A 157 -12.11 4.72 1.95
CA ILE A 157 -12.68 4.24 0.69
C ILE A 157 -13.88 5.12 0.29
N LYS A 158 -14.80 5.37 1.23
CA LYS A 158 -15.96 6.26 0.99
C LYS A 158 -15.56 7.70 0.68
N ALA A 159 -14.39 8.14 1.13
CA ALA A 159 -13.86 9.47 0.88
C ALA A 159 -12.93 9.56 -0.34
N GLU A 160 -12.80 8.48 -1.13
CA GLU A 160 -11.90 8.37 -2.29
C GLU A 160 -10.41 8.68 -1.99
N LYS A 161 -10.01 8.50 -0.72
CA LYS A 161 -8.64 8.71 -0.21
C LYS A 161 -7.79 7.45 -0.23
N VAL A 162 -8.10 6.53 -1.14
CA VAL A 162 -7.43 5.23 -1.25
C VAL A 162 -6.85 5.05 -2.65
N LEU A 163 -5.69 4.40 -2.72
CA LEU A 163 -5.12 3.85 -3.95
C LEU A 163 -5.85 2.56 -4.32
#